data_AF-A0A9P8EXP0-F1
#
_entry.id   AF-A0A9P8EXP0-F1
#
_cell.length_a   1.000
_cell.length_b   1.000
_cell.length_c   1.000
_cell.angle_alpha   90.00
_cell.angle_beta   90.00
_cell.angle_gamma   90.00
#
_symmetry.space_group_name_H-M   'P 1'
#
loop_
_entity.id
_entity.type
_entity.pdbx_description
1 polymer ?
#
loop_
_entity_poly.entity_id
_entity_poly.type
_entity_poly.pdbx_seq_one_letter_code
_entity_poly.pdbx_strand_id
1 'polypeptide(L)'
;QPLSKRDKRRNNITDKLADMIQTFTQDQHQHYRAQLQAIQVDMTMILRANPYENSPLDDSAEDVEREIENVTGGSLPNTDAAVKDYLALAGKRYHEYVQQVNHALEQRDADLTALQNRYEAAVAELEKSSSYKVQVAQREHLELATTVRSRLINSVTKKRD
;
A
#
# COMPACT_ATOMS: atom_id res chain seq x y z
N GLN A 1 54.00 -39.14 -26.05
CA GLN A 1 53.35 -39.67 -24.83
C GLN A 1 51.85 -39.40 -24.91
N PRO A 2 50.97 -40.39 -24.68
CA PRO A 2 49.52 -40.18 -24.77
C PRO A 2 49.01 -39.36 -23.56
N LEU A 3 48.12 -38.40 -23.84
CA LEU A 3 47.53 -37.49 -22.84
C LEU A 3 46.81 -38.27 -21.73
N SER A 4 47.15 -38.02 -20.47
CA SER A 4 46.54 -38.69 -19.31
C SER A 4 45.03 -38.41 -19.24
N LYS A 5 44.25 -39.37 -18.73
CA LYS A 5 42.79 -39.21 -18.53
C LYS A 5 42.45 -37.96 -17.71
N ARG A 6 43.34 -37.58 -16.77
CA ARG A 6 43.22 -36.36 -15.96
C ARG A 6 43.43 -35.09 -16.79
N ASP A 7 44.38 -35.10 -17.72
CA ASP A 7 44.62 -33.98 -18.63
C ASP A 7 43.47 -33.79 -19.62
N LYS A 8 42.87 -34.89 -20.12
CA LYS A 8 41.65 -34.82 -20.94
C LYS A 8 40.47 -34.20 -20.19
N ARG A 9 40.27 -34.56 -18.92
CA ARG A 9 39.20 -33.96 -18.10
C ARG A 9 39.46 -32.49 -17.82
N ARG A 10 40.72 -32.11 -17.54
CA ARG A 10 41.08 -30.70 -17.34
C ARG A 10 40.84 -29.90 -18.62
N ASN A 11 41.31 -30.38 -19.77
CA ASN A 11 41.11 -29.69 -21.05
C ASN A 11 39.62 -29.54 -21.37
N ASN A 12 38.81 -30.59 -21.21
CA ASN A 12 37.36 -30.49 -21.41
C ASN A 12 36.68 -29.44 -20.49
N ILE A 13 37.17 -29.25 -19.27
CA ILE A 13 36.65 -28.22 -18.36
C ILE A 13 37.11 -26.83 -18.82
N THR A 14 38.39 -26.69 -19.18
CA THR A 14 38.94 -25.44 -19.71
C THR A 14 38.24 -25.01 -20.99
N ASP A 15 37.99 -25.95 -21.90
CA ASP A 15 37.32 -25.70 -23.19
C ASP A 15 35.86 -25.26 -22.96
N LYS A 16 35.13 -25.93 -22.04
CA LYS A 16 33.78 -25.51 -21.64
C LYS A 16 33.76 -24.13 -20.98
N LEU A 17 34.77 -23.81 -20.18
CA LEU A 17 34.86 -22.54 -19.48
C LEU A 17 35.19 -21.41 -20.47
N ALA A 18 36.08 -21.67 -21.43
CA ALA A 18 36.37 -20.76 -22.52
C ALA A 18 35.12 -20.48 -23.38
N ASP A 19 34.37 -21.53 -23.73
CA ASP A 19 33.11 -21.43 -24.48
C ASP A 19 32.03 -20.62 -23.72
N MET A 20 31.95 -20.82 -22.40
CA MET A 20 31.06 -20.05 -21.52
C MET A 20 31.46 -18.57 -21.43
N ILE A 21 32.76 -18.28 -21.32
CA ILE A 21 33.27 -16.89 -21.31
C ILE A 21 33.01 -16.21 -22.65
N GLN A 22 33.20 -16.93 -23.76
CA GLN A 22 32.96 -16.41 -25.10
C GLN A 22 31.49 -16.08 -25.30
N THR A 23 30.60 -17.01 -24.98
CA THR A 23 29.14 -16.81 -25.01
C THR A 23 28.73 -15.64 -24.10
N PHE A 24 29.24 -15.60 -22.87
CA PHE A 24 28.95 -14.49 -21.94
C PHE A 24 29.39 -13.14 -22.50
N THR A 25 30.61 -13.04 -23.03
CA THR A 25 31.14 -11.78 -23.58
C THR A 25 30.34 -11.33 -24.81
N GLN A 26 29.90 -12.28 -25.62
CA GLN A 26 29.10 -12.01 -26.81
C GLN A 26 27.67 -11.55 -26.47
N ASP A 27 27.05 -12.16 -25.46
CA ASP A 27 25.65 -11.92 -25.10
C ASP A 27 25.47 -10.83 -24.04
N GLN A 28 26.52 -10.46 -23.29
CA GLN A 28 26.47 -9.46 -22.21
C GLN A 28 25.82 -8.14 -22.65
N HIS A 29 26.18 -7.62 -23.82
CA HIS A 29 25.59 -6.38 -24.33
C HIS A 29 24.10 -6.52 -24.65
N GLN A 30 23.66 -7.70 -25.10
CA GLN A 30 22.25 -7.96 -25.38
C GLN A 30 21.44 -8.07 -24.09
N HIS A 31 21.98 -8.76 -23.07
CA HIS A 31 21.38 -8.83 -21.74
C HIS A 31 21.18 -7.45 -21.11
N TYR A 32 22.21 -6.60 -21.11
CA TYR A 32 22.06 -5.25 -20.56
C TYR A 32 21.10 -4.38 -21.36
N ARG A 33 21.07 -4.52 -22.69
CA ARG A 33 20.09 -3.79 -23.52
C ARG A 33 18.66 -4.24 -23.23
N ALA A 34 18.43 -5.54 -23.08
CA ALA A 34 17.12 -6.07 -22.69
C ALA A 34 16.69 -5.55 -21.31
N GLN A 35 17.58 -5.58 -20.31
CA GLN A 35 17.28 -5.05 -18.99
C GLN A 35 16.99 -3.54 -19.01
N LEU A 36 17.76 -2.76 -19.78
CA LEU A 36 17.51 -1.33 -19.96
C LEU A 36 16.16 -1.06 -20.64
N GLN A 37 15.80 -1.85 -21.65
CA GLN A 37 14.51 -1.75 -22.32
C GLN A 37 13.37 -2.04 -21.34
N ALA A 38 13.49 -3.07 -20.51
CA ALA A 38 12.49 -3.40 -19.48
C ALA A 38 12.29 -2.22 -18.51
N ILE A 39 13.37 -1.62 -18.03
CA ILE A 39 13.30 -0.46 -17.13
C ILE A 39 12.67 0.76 -17.82
N GLN A 40 12.94 0.98 -19.10
CA GLN A 40 12.34 2.09 -19.86
C GLN A 40 10.83 1.91 -20.04
N VAL A 41 10.38 0.67 -20.27
CA VAL A 41 8.96 0.33 -20.33
C VAL A 41 8.31 0.63 -18.99
N ASP A 42 8.88 0.14 -17.89
CA ASP A 42 8.38 0.41 -16.53
C ASP A 42 8.28 1.91 -16.24
N MET A 43 9.34 2.67 -16.57
CA MET A 43 9.36 4.12 -16.38
C MET A 43 8.27 4.81 -17.19
N THR A 44 8.00 4.35 -18.40
CA THR A 44 6.93 4.88 -19.25
C THR A 44 5.56 4.57 -18.66
N MET A 45 5.36 3.36 -18.13
CA MET A 45 4.11 2.97 -17.46
C MET A 45 3.87 3.82 -16.20
N ILE A 46 4.91 4.04 -15.37
CA ILE A 46 4.84 4.91 -14.19
C ILE A 46 4.44 6.33 -14.57
N LEU A 47 5.02 6.90 -15.64
CA LEU A 47 4.70 8.25 -16.10
C LEU A 47 3.27 8.39 -16.66
N ARG A 48 2.68 7.30 -17.16
CA ARG A 48 1.31 7.29 -17.69
C ARG A 48 0.27 7.04 -16.60
N ALA A 49 0.64 6.37 -15.53
CA ALA A 49 -0.26 6.13 -14.41
C ALA A 49 -0.66 7.45 -13.73
N ASN A 50 -1.94 7.56 -13.35
CA ASN A 50 -2.47 8.69 -12.62
C ASN A 50 -2.64 8.36 -11.12
N PRO A 51 -1.67 8.69 -10.25
CA PRO A 51 -1.72 8.31 -8.84
C PRO A 51 -2.68 9.17 -8.00
N TYR A 52 -3.25 10.23 -8.57
CA TYR A 52 -4.10 11.19 -7.85
C TYR A 52 -5.58 10.93 -8.03
N GLU A 53 -5.95 9.92 -8.81
CA GLU A 53 -7.33 9.48 -8.91
C GLU A 53 -7.77 8.87 -7.57
N ASN A 54 -9.02 9.11 -7.17
CA ASN A 54 -9.59 8.51 -5.95
C ASN A 54 -10.02 7.05 -6.17
N SER A 55 -9.29 6.33 -7.01
CA SER A 55 -9.47 4.92 -7.28
C SER A 55 -8.11 4.24 -7.14
N PRO A 56 -8.05 3.03 -6.55
CA PRO A 56 -6.85 2.21 -6.64
C PRO A 56 -6.41 2.04 -8.09
N LEU A 57 -5.10 2.05 -8.31
CA LEU A 57 -4.50 1.64 -9.57
C LEU A 57 -4.67 0.13 -9.74
N ASP A 58 -4.89 -0.31 -10.97
CA ASP A 58 -5.04 -1.72 -11.27
C ASP A 58 -3.70 -2.46 -11.09
N ASP A 59 -3.73 -3.52 -10.29
CA ASP A 59 -2.58 -4.37 -9.97
C ASP A 59 -2.73 -5.78 -10.55
N SER A 60 -3.70 -5.99 -11.44
CA SER A 60 -3.90 -7.29 -12.09
C SER A 60 -2.72 -7.63 -13.00
N ALA A 61 -2.27 -8.89 -12.94
CA ALA A 61 -1.17 -9.36 -13.79
C ALA A 61 -1.51 -9.25 -15.29
N GLU A 62 -2.78 -9.46 -15.64
CA GLU A 62 -3.28 -9.35 -17.01
C GLU A 62 -3.23 -7.90 -17.52
N ASP A 63 -3.52 -6.92 -16.67
CA ASP A 63 -3.45 -5.50 -17.05
C ASP A 63 -2.03 -5.00 -17.18
N VAL A 64 -1.13 -5.45 -16.30
CA VAL A 64 0.30 -5.15 -16.42
C VAL A 64 0.87 -5.72 -17.72
N GLU A 65 0.51 -6.96 -18.08
CA GLU A 65 0.95 -7.58 -19.34
C GLU A 65 0.39 -6.84 -20.56
N ARG A 66 -0.90 -6.49 -20.54
CA ARG A 66 -1.57 -5.69 -21.57
C ARG A 66 -0.91 -4.33 -21.76
N GLU A 67 -0.56 -3.64 -20.67
CA GLU A 67 0.09 -2.34 -20.73
C GLU A 67 1.55 -2.44 -21.22
N ILE A 68 2.27 -3.50 -20.86
CA ILE A 68 3.60 -3.77 -21.42
C ILE A 68 3.50 -3.97 -22.94
N GLU A 69 2.53 -4.75 -23.42
CA GLU A 69 2.28 -4.93 -24.86
C GLU A 69 1.94 -3.61 -25.55
N ASN A 70 1.09 -2.78 -24.93
CA ASN A 70 0.71 -1.45 -25.45
C ASN A 70 1.91 -0.50 -25.55
N VAL A 71 2.81 -0.51 -24.56
CA VAL A 71 3.99 0.38 -24.53
C VAL A 71 5.09 -0.10 -25.48
N THR A 72 5.26 -1.41 -25.64
CA THR A 72 6.32 -2.00 -26.47
C THR A 72 5.91 -2.22 -27.92
N GLY A 73 4.62 -2.16 -28.23
CA GLY A 73 4.08 -2.50 -29.55
C GLY A 73 4.38 -3.95 -29.95
N GLY A 74 4.59 -4.85 -28.98
CA GLY A 74 4.96 -6.25 -29.20
C GLY A 74 6.41 -6.48 -29.65
N SER A 75 7.28 -5.47 -29.57
CA SER A 75 8.69 -5.60 -29.95
C SER A 75 9.53 -6.23 -28.83
N LEU A 76 9.82 -7.52 -28.98
CA LEU A 76 10.69 -8.28 -28.08
C LEU A 76 12.17 -8.25 -28.53
N PRO A 77 13.13 -8.43 -27.61
CA PRO A 77 14.55 -8.57 -27.95
C PRO A 77 14.82 -9.69 -28.95
N ASN A 78 15.89 -9.54 -29.76
CA ASN A 78 16.18 -10.43 -30.88
C ASN A 78 16.68 -11.84 -30.51
N THR A 79 16.99 -12.12 -29.24
CA THR A 79 17.56 -13.41 -28.80
C THR A 79 16.81 -13.97 -27.59
N ASP A 80 16.66 -15.29 -27.55
CA ASP A 80 15.89 -16.02 -26.53
C ASP A 80 16.37 -15.75 -25.09
N ALA A 81 17.69 -15.68 -24.90
CA ALA A 81 18.28 -15.35 -23.60
C ALA A 81 17.98 -13.91 -23.15
N ALA A 82 17.97 -12.96 -24.10
CA ALA A 82 17.62 -11.57 -23.84
C ALA A 82 16.10 -11.37 -23.64
N VAL A 83 15.25 -12.16 -24.31
CA VAL A 83 13.80 -12.18 -24.07
C VAL A 83 13.48 -12.67 -22.66
N LYS A 84 14.20 -13.68 -22.17
CA LYS A 84 14.00 -14.18 -20.81
C LYS A 84 14.34 -13.14 -19.75
N ASP A 85 15.47 -12.45 -19.90
CA ASP A 85 15.86 -11.33 -19.02
C ASP A 85 14.88 -10.16 -19.14
N TYR A 86 14.47 -9.90 -20.38
CA TYR A 86 13.24 -9.25 -20.82
C TYR A 86 12.09 -9.29 -19.81
N LEU A 87 11.42 -10.42 -19.91
CA LEU A 87 10.18 -10.76 -19.22
C LEU A 87 10.37 -10.91 -17.71
N ALA A 88 11.59 -11.24 -17.25
CA ALA A 88 11.88 -11.34 -15.83
C ALA A 88 11.90 -9.97 -15.11
N LEU A 89 12.18 -8.88 -15.85
CA LEU A 89 12.32 -7.54 -15.26
C LEU A 89 11.16 -6.59 -15.63
N ALA A 90 10.59 -6.74 -16.82
CA ALA A 90 9.49 -5.89 -17.28
C ALA A 90 8.26 -6.03 -16.36
N GLY A 91 7.62 -4.91 -16.05
CA GLY A 91 6.46 -4.81 -15.17
C GLY A 91 6.79 -4.77 -13.68
N LYS A 92 7.97 -5.23 -13.26
CA LYS A 92 8.29 -5.38 -11.83
C LYS A 92 8.33 -4.04 -11.10
N ARG A 93 8.99 -3.02 -11.66
CA ARG A 93 9.07 -1.71 -10.99
C ARG A 93 7.75 -0.98 -11.02
N TYR A 94 6.98 -1.16 -12.09
CA TYR A 94 5.64 -0.62 -12.20
C TYR A 94 4.71 -1.23 -11.14
N HIS A 95 4.73 -2.55 -10.96
CA HIS A 95 3.98 -3.24 -9.92
C HIS A 95 4.35 -2.76 -8.51
N GLU A 96 5.66 -2.64 -8.21
CA GLU A 96 6.14 -2.07 -6.94
C GLU A 96 5.61 -0.64 -6.71
N TYR A 97 5.50 0.17 -7.77
CA TYR A 97 4.96 1.52 -7.72
C TYR A 97 3.45 1.53 -7.46
N VAL A 98 2.67 0.73 -8.20
CA VAL A 98 1.22 0.57 -8.03
C VAL A 98 0.88 0.17 -6.59
N GLN A 99 1.60 -0.79 -6.03
CA GLN A 99 1.41 -1.21 -4.65
C GLN A 99 1.66 -0.09 -3.63
N GLN A 100 2.70 0.72 -3.84
CA GLN A 100 2.99 1.85 -2.95
C GLN A 100 1.89 2.91 -3.00
N VAL A 101 1.38 3.22 -4.19
CA VAL A 101 0.27 4.17 -4.37
C VAL A 101 -0.99 3.64 -3.70
N ASN A 102 -1.35 2.38 -3.95
CA ASN A 102 -2.54 1.75 -3.37
C ASN A 102 -2.45 1.65 -1.84
N HIS A 103 -1.28 1.33 -1.30
CA HIS A 103 -1.07 1.32 0.15
C HIS A 103 -1.19 2.72 0.77
N ALA A 104 -0.70 3.76 0.08
CA ALA A 104 -0.87 5.14 0.55
C ALA A 104 -2.34 5.59 0.54
N LEU A 105 -3.11 5.18 -0.47
CA LEU A 105 -4.56 5.43 -0.54
C LEU A 105 -5.30 4.70 0.59
N GLU A 106 -4.99 3.42 0.81
CA GLU A 106 -5.57 2.62 1.90
C GLU A 106 -5.28 3.24 3.27
N GLN A 107 -4.02 3.64 3.52
CA GLN A 107 -3.64 4.29 4.76
C GLN A 107 -4.40 5.60 4.98
N ARG A 108 -4.53 6.43 3.94
CA ARG A 108 -5.32 7.67 3.99
C ARG A 108 -6.78 7.38 4.36
N ASP A 109 -7.40 6.41 3.71
CA ASP A 109 -8.81 6.09 3.90
C ASP A 109 -9.06 5.49 5.30
N ALA A 110 -8.12 4.68 5.80
CA ALA A 110 -8.13 4.17 7.17
C ALA A 110 -8.01 5.32 8.19
N ASP A 111 -7.10 6.27 7.98
CA ASP A 111 -6.91 7.42 8.86
C ASP A 111 -8.12 8.36 8.87
N LEU A 112 -8.73 8.62 7.71
CA LEU A 112 -9.95 9.42 7.60
C LEU A 112 -11.12 8.74 8.32
N THR A 113 -11.28 7.43 8.16
CA THR A 113 -12.31 6.66 8.86
C THR A 113 -12.08 6.69 10.38
N ALA A 114 -10.84 6.52 10.83
CA ALA A 114 -10.49 6.60 12.23
C ALA A 114 -10.76 8.00 12.82
N LEU A 115 -10.47 9.07 12.05
CA LEU A 115 -10.77 10.44 12.44
C LEU A 115 -12.28 10.68 12.57
N GLN A 116 -13.06 10.20 11.60
CA GLN A 116 -14.52 10.31 11.63
C GLN A 116 -15.09 9.60 12.86
N ASN A 117 -14.67 8.36 13.13
CA ASN A 117 -15.13 7.60 14.30
C ASN A 117 -14.81 8.31 15.61
N ARG A 118 -13.62 8.92 15.74
CA ARG A 118 -13.24 9.71 16.91
C ARG A 118 -14.11 10.95 17.06
N TYR A 119 -14.39 11.64 15.97
CA TYR A 119 -15.27 12.80 15.96
C TYR A 119 -16.68 12.43 16.43
N GLU A 120 -17.26 11.38 15.85
CA GLU A 120 -18.60 10.90 16.23
C GLU A 120 -18.66 10.47 17.70
N ALA A 121 -17.65 9.77 18.19
CA ALA A 121 -17.55 9.39 19.60
C ALA A 121 -17.48 10.61 20.53
N ALA A 122 -16.69 11.64 20.17
CA ALA A 122 -16.58 12.86 20.97
C ALA A 122 -17.89 13.65 20.99
N VAL A 123 -18.60 13.72 19.86
CA VAL A 123 -19.92 14.35 19.79
C VAL A 123 -20.92 13.61 20.68
N ALA A 124 -20.98 12.28 20.58
CA ALA A 124 -21.87 11.47 21.40
C ALA A 124 -21.57 11.60 22.90
N GLU A 125 -20.29 11.68 23.28
CA GLU A 125 -19.88 11.91 24.67
C GLU A 125 -20.35 13.28 25.19
N LEU A 126 -20.16 14.34 24.38
CA LEU A 126 -20.59 15.70 24.72
C LEU A 126 -22.11 15.78 24.88
N GLU A 127 -22.86 15.19 23.96
CA GLU A 127 -24.32 15.13 24.03
C GLU A 127 -24.82 14.38 25.27
N LYS A 128 -24.22 13.22 25.56
CA LYS A 128 -24.55 12.43 26.75
C LYS A 128 -24.25 13.20 28.04
N SER A 129 -23.09 13.86 28.12
CA SER A 129 -22.68 14.67 29.27
C SER A 129 -23.62 15.85 29.48
N SER A 130 -23.98 16.55 28.40
CA SER A 130 -24.93 17.66 28.42
C SER A 130 -26.31 17.21 28.90
N SER A 131 -26.86 16.17 28.29
CA SER A 131 -28.16 15.59 28.66
C SER A 131 -28.18 15.13 30.12
N TYR A 132 -27.12 14.46 30.57
CA TYR A 132 -26.98 14.05 31.97
C TYR A 132 -26.99 15.24 32.93
N LYS A 133 -26.20 16.28 32.66
CA LYS A 133 -26.15 17.49 33.50
C LYS A 133 -27.50 18.19 33.58
N VAL A 134 -28.22 18.29 32.46
CA VAL A 134 -29.57 18.87 32.42
C VAL A 134 -30.53 18.07 33.29
N GLN A 135 -30.53 16.74 33.17
CA GLN A 135 -31.39 15.87 33.98
C GLN A 135 -31.07 15.96 35.48
N VAL A 136 -29.78 16.00 35.84
CA VAL A 136 -29.35 16.14 37.24
C VAL A 136 -29.81 17.49 37.79
N ALA A 137 -29.59 18.59 37.08
CA ALA A 137 -30.02 19.92 37.52
C ALA A 137 -31.55 20.00 37.72
N GLN A 138 -32.34 19.35 36.86
CA GLN A 138 -33.79 19.28 37.01
C GLN A 138 -34.20 18.49 38.27
N ARG A 139 -33.54 17.36 38.55
CA ARG A 139 -33.81 16.56 39.76
C ARG A 139 -33.43 17.31 41.02
N GLU A 140 -32.24 17.89 41.06
CA GLU A 140 -31.76 18.69 42.19
C GLU A 140 -32.69 19.87 42.48
N HIS A 141 -33.16 20.57 41.43
CA HIS A 141 -34.13 21.65 41.60
C HIS A 141 -35.44 21.18 42.25
N LEU A 142 -35.96 20.03 41.85
CA LEU A 142 -37.18 19.45 42.44
C LEU A 142 -36.97 19.03 43.90
N GLU A 143 -35.83 18.43 44.22
CA GLU A 143 -35.45 18.03 45.58
C GLU A 143 -35.26 19.25 46.50
N LEU A 144 -34.58 20.29 46.00
CA LEU A 144 -34.44 21.58 46.68
C LEU A 144 -35.79 22.24 46.93
N ALA A 145 -36.65 22.32 45.92
CA ALA A 145 -38.00 22.89 46.07
C ALA A 145 -38.83 22.13 47.11
N THR A 146 -38.74 20.80 47.13
CA THR A 146 -39.41 19.95 48.12
C THR A 146 -38.86 20.20 49.52
N THR A 147 -37.54 20.29 49.66
CA THR A 147 -36.87 20.57 50.93
C THR A 147 -37.24 21.95 51.48
N VAL A 148 -37.24 22.98 50.62
CA VAL A 148 -37.65 24.34 50.99
C VAL A 148 -39.11 24.35 51.43
N ARG A 149 -40.01 23.69 50.68
CA ARG A 149 -41.42 23.56 51.07
C ARG A 149 -41.57 22.93 52.46
N SER A 150 -40.92 21.81 52.72
CA SER A 150 -40.96 21.14 54.03
C SER A 150 -40.42 22.00 55.16
N ARG A 151 -39.31 22.73 54.94
CA ARG A 151 -38.78 23.68 55.93
C ARG A 151 -39.76 24.83 56.20
N LEU A 152 -40.42 25.33 55.16
CA LEU A 152 -41.38 26.42 55.28
C LEU A 152 -42.61 25.98 56.07
N ILE A 153 -43.15 24.80 55.77
CA ILE A 153 -44.24 24.17 56.54
C ILE A 153 -43.82 24.08 58.01
N ASN A 154 -42.67 23.45 58.30
CA ASN A 154 -42.17 23.31 59.68
C ASN A 154 -42.02 24.65 60.41
N SER A 155 -41.57 25.70 59.71
CA SER A 155 -41.46 27.05 60.30
C SER A 155 -42.82 27.70 60.58
N VAL A 156 -43.83 27.46 59.76
CA VAL A 156 -45.19 27.99 59.97
C VAL A 156 -45.86 27.25 61.12
N THR A 157 -45.76 25.93 61.17
CA THR A 157 -46.36 25.12 62.24
C THR A 157 -45.77 25.48 63.61
N LYS A 158 -44.44 25.61 63.72
CA LYS A 158 -43.76 26.04 64.95
C LYS A 158 -44.14 27.44 65.45
N LYS A 159 -44.60 28.34 64.59
CA LYS A 159 -45.06 29.68 64.98
C LYS A 159 -46.51 29.70 65.45
N ARG A 160 -47.25 28.62 65.20
CA ARG A 160 -48.67 28.48 65.52
C ARG A 160 -48.90 27.83 66.89
N ASP A 161 -47.90 27.10 67.39
CA ASP A 161 -47.78 26.60 68.77
C ASP A 161 -47.08 27.66 69.65
#